data_AF-A0A167I600-F1
#
_entry.id   AF-A0A167I600-F1
#
_cell.length_a   1.000
_cell.length_b   1.000
_cell.length_c   1.000
_cell.angle_alpha   90.00
_cell.angle_beta   90.00
_cell.angle_gamma   90.00
#
_symmetry.space_group_name_H-M   'P 1'
#
loop_
_entity.id
_entity.type
_entity.pdbx_description
1 polymer ?
#
loop_
_entity_poly.entity_id
_entity_poly.type
_entity_poly.pdbx_seq_one_letter_code
_entity_poly.pdbx_strand_id
1 'polypeptide(L)'
;MNELQRQQLEMYLAELRLYVDAKLAVEHPYFADKPYPLGRCKEIRNAMHQMLQQQLNSSPLPEPLKVLRSNKTINCELKPVWGSLRDEYFQNALTWRDWYIDAANDTVNPNKPRVEILKLQQSGFSAITSFEQFCLIARKYWQVSIYKNDIYPALAPFLPLLCVNEKGACWLGAANDDMIALARHSKFTLSERILTKLPSIPSTLKQRWYAHYSYLKNPLLKQHSLDPEEFCQRYRSEQKDQDLYFRDEVVKSYLHLAQGVNSF
;
A
#
# COMPACT_ATOMS: atom_id res chain seq x y z
N MET A 1 -13.46 -24.63 1.32
CA MET A 1 -12.39 -25.41 0.69
C MET A 1 -11.88 -26.41 1.71
N ASN A 2 -11.81 -27.70 1.36
CA ASN A 2 -11.12 -28.71 2.17
C ASN A 2 -9.61 -28.71 1.86
N GLU A 3 -8.83 -29.54 2.57
CA GLU A 3 -7.38 -29.55 2.42
C GLU A 3 -6.91 -29.94 1.01
N LEU A 4 -7.50 -30.97 0.42
CA LEU A 4 -7.14 -31.42 -0.94
C LEU A 4 -7.41 -30.33 -1.98
N GLN A 5 -8.58 -29.69 -1.92
CA GLN A 5 -8.94 -28.58 -2.80
C GLN A 5 -7.98 -27.39 -2.63
N ARG A 6 -7.53 -27.12 -1.39
CA ARG A 6 -6.54 -26.07 -1.12
C ARG A 6 -5.20 -26.38 -1.78
N GLN A 7 -4.67 -27.58 -1.59
CA GLN A 7 -3.40 -27.99 -2.17
C GLN A 7 -3.44 -27.97 -3.70
N GLN A 8 -4.54 -28.47 -4.29
CA GLN A 8 -4.76 -28.41 -5.74
C GLN A 8 -4.80 -26.97 -6.25
N LEU A 9 -5.47 -26.08 -5.52
CA LEU A 9 -5.50 -24.66 -5.86
C LEU A 9 -4.11 -24.02 -5.72
N GLU A 10 -3.38 -24.26 -4.62
CA GLU A 10 -2.02 -23.75 -4.40
C GLU A 10 -1.08 -24.15 -5.55
N MET A 11 -1.09 -25.42 -5.95
CA MET A 11 -0.29 -25.91 -7.08
C MET A 11 -0.66 -25.23 -8.38
N TYR A 12 -1.96 -25.15 -8.69
CA TYR A 12 -2.45 -24.51 -9.91
C TYR A 12 -2.10 -23.01 -9.95
N LEU A 13 -2.22 -22.31 -8.83
CA LEU A 13 -1.83 -20.90 -8.74
C LEU A 13 -0.31 -20.73 -8.89
N ALA A 14 0.49 -21.65 -8.35
CA ALA A 14 1.94 -21.63 -8.51
C ALA A 14 2.38 -21.89 -9.97
N GLU A 15 1.61 -22.69 -10.72
CA GLU A 15 1.80 -22.87 -12.18
C GLU A 15 1.41 -21.60 -12.95
N LEU A 16 0.23 -21.03 -12.67
CA LEU A 16 -0.18 -19.75 -13.27
C LEU A 16 0.84 -18.63 -13.01
N ARG A 17 1.44 -18.65 -11.83
CA ARG A 17 2.46 -17.70 -11.41
C ARG A 17 3.69 -17.72 -12.32
N LEU A 18 4.04 -18.84 -12.94
CA LEU A 18 5.17 -18.91 -13.89
C LEU A 18 4.95 -18.03 -15.13
N TYR A 19 3.71 -17.94 -15.62
CA TYR A 19 3.37 -17.07 -16.76
C TYR A 19 3.42 -15.59 -16.36
N VAL A 20 2.96 -15.28 -15.15
CA VAL A 20 3.06 -13.93 -14.57
C VAL A 20 4.53 -13.54 -14.40
N ASP A 21 5.34 -14.43 -13.83
CA ASP A 21 6.76 -14.19 -13.59
C ASP A 21 7.52 -13.94 -14.90
N ALA A 22 7.27 -14.74 -15.94
CA ALA A 22 7.90 -14.58 -17.25
C ALA A 22 7.65 -13.18 -17.87
N LYS A 23 6.46 -12.63 -17.67
CA LYS A 23 6.11 -11.27 -18.12
C LYS A 23 6.72 -10.20 -17.23
N LEU A 24 6.48 -10.29 -15.91
CA LEU A 24 6.86 -9.23 -14.98
C LEU A 24 8.36 -9.14 -14.74
N ALA A 25 9.12 -10.23 -14.91
CA ALA A 25 10.57 -10.18 -14.83
C ALA A 25 11.19 -9.29 -15.92
N VAL A 26 10.55 -9.20 -17.10
CA VAL A 26 10.98 -8.32 -18.20
C VAL A 26 10.53 -6.87 -17.96
N GLU A 27 9.28 -6.67 -17.54
CA GLU A 27 8.73 -5.33 -17.32
C GLU A 27 9.29 -4.65 -16.06
N HIS A 28 9.64 -5.44 -15.04
CA HIS A 28 10.02 -4.99 -13.71
C HIS A 28 11.22 -5.78 -13.15
N PRO A 29 12.39 -5.74 -13.82
CA PRO A 29 13.53 -6.59 -13.47
C PRO A 29 14.13 -6.31 -12.09
N TYR A 30 14.02 -5.06 -11.60
CA TYR A 30 14.56 -4.63 -10.30
C TYR A 30 13.58 -3.75 -9.53
N PHE A 31 13.64 -3.79 -8.19
CA PHE A 31 12.97 -2.86 -7.29
C PHE A 31 13.89 -2.51 -6.12
N ALA A 32 14.26 -1.23 -5.97
CA ALA A 32 15.17 -0.77 -4.92
C ALA A 32 16.43 -1.66 -4.80
N ASP A 33 17.12 -1.84 -5.94
CA ASP A 33 18.32 -2.68 -6.11
C ASP A 33 18.11 -4.20 -5.91
N LYS A 34 16.88 -4.66 -5.63
CA LYS A 34 16.57 -6.09 -5.51
C LYS A 34 16.09 -6.65 -6.84
N PRO A 35 16.56 -7.83 -7.27
CA PRO A 35 16.06 -8.47 -8.47
C PRO A 35 14.63 -8.99 -8.28
N TYR A 36 13.89 -9.10 -9.38
CA TYR A 36 12.62 -9.81 -9.42
C TYR A 36 12.74 -11.23 -8.81
N PRO A 37 11.78 -11.71 -7.98
CA PRO A 37 10.47 -11.11 -7.68
C PRO A 37 10.46 -10.23 -6.41
N LEU A 38 11.61 -9.92 -5.82
CA LEU A 38 11.69 -9.29 -4.51
C LEU A 38 11.03 -7.89 -4.51
N GLY A 39 10.14 -7.66 -3.55
CA GLY A 39 9.40 -6.41 -3.42
C GLY A 39 8.24 -6.21 -4.41
N ARG A 40 7.98 -7.15 -5.33
CA ARG A 40 6.97 -7.02 -6.40
C ARG A 40 5.60 -7.64 -6.08
N CYS A 41 5.27 -7.79 -4.80
CA CYS A 41 4.02 -8.43 -4.38
C CYS A 41 2.76 -7.76 -4.95
N LYS A 42 2.77 -6.43 -5.15
CA LYS A 42 1.63 -5.69 -5.71
C LYS A 42 1.41 -6.04 -7.18
N GLU A 43 2.46 -5.96 -7.98
CA GLU A 43 2.44 -6.24 -9.42
C GLU A 43 2.02 -7.69 -9.68
N ILE A 44 2.64 -8.62 -8.94
CA ILE A 44 2.30 -10.04 -8.97
C ILE A 44 0.83 -10.26 -8.60
N ARG A 45 0.38 -9.72 -7.47
CA ARG A 45 -1.01 -9.89 -7.00
C ARG A 45 -2.00 -9.39 -8.04
N ASN A 46 -1.73 -8.24 -8.65
CA ASN A 46 -2.61 -7.66 -9.67
C ASN A 46 -2.66 -8.51 -10.95
N ALA A 47 -1.51 -8.95 -11.45
CA ALA A 47 -1.43 -9.81 -12.62
C ALA A 47 -2.12 -11.16 -12.39
N MET A 48 -1.88 -11.76 -11.21
CA MET A 48 -2.55 -13.00 -10.80
C MET A 48 -4.07 -12.80 -10.65
N HIS A 49 -4.52 -11.69 -10.07
CA HIS A 49 -5.94 -11.38 -9.95
C HIS A 49 -6.62 -11.29 -11.32
N GLN A 50 -6.03 -10.52 -12.24
CA GLN A 50 -6.56 -10.37 -13.60
C GLN A 50 -6.61 -11.72 -14.32
N MET A 51 -5.53 -12.50 -14.25
CA MET A 51 -5.47 -13.83 -14.87
C MET A 51 -6.52 -14.78 -14.26
N LEU A 52 -6.70 -14.75 -12.95
CA LEU A 52 -7.73 -15.56 -12.27
C LEU A 52 -9.15 -15.14 -12.65
N GLN A 53 -9.43 -13.85 -12.77
CA GLN A 53 -10.72 -13.37 -13.26
C GLN A 53 -11.00 -13.87 -14.68
N GLN A 54 -10.00 -13.92 -15.55
CA GLN A 54 -10.14 -14.49 -16.89
C GLN A 54 -10.40 -16.00 -16.85
N GLN A 55 -9.63 -16.76 -16.06
CA GLN A 55 -9.79 -18.21 -15.95
C GLN A 55 -11.09 -18.63 -15.27
N LEU A 56 -11.60 -17.85 -14.30
CA LEU A 56 -12.89 -18.12 -13.66
C LEU A 56 -14.09 -17.96 -14.61
N ASN A 57 -13.89 -17.21 -15.70
CA ASN A 57 -14.89 -16.99 -16.74
C ASN A 57 -14.67 -17.89 -17.97
N SER A 58 -13.65 -18.76 -17.98
CA SER A 58 -13.36 -19.64 -19.11
C SER A 58 -14.27 -20.88 -19.13
N SER A 59 -14.42 -21.47 -20.32
CA SER A 59 -15.14 -22.73 -20.52
C SER A 59 -14.29 -23.66 -21.39
N PRO A 60 -13.88 -24.84 -20.89
CA PRO A 60 -14.19 -25.37 -19.56
C PRO A 60 -13.42 -24.67 -18.41
N LEU A 61 -14.07 -24.52 -17.26
CA LEU A 61 -13.44 -24.00 -16.03
C LEU A 61 -12.41 -25.02 -15.49
N PRO A 62 -11.14 -24.64 -15.28
CA PRO A 62 -10.13 -25.53 -14.70
C PRO A 62 -10.59 -26.12 -13.36
N GLU A 63 -10.36 -27.43 -13.16
CA GLU A 63 -10.82 -28.16 -11.96
C GLU A 63 -10.41 -27.48 -10.64
N PRO A 64 -9.15 -27.04 -10.46
CA PRO A 64 -8.72 -26.40 -9.20
C PRO A 64 -9.45 -25.08 -8.90
N LEU A 65 -9.96 -24.38 -9.92
CA LEU A 65 -10.67 -23.12 -9.76
C LEU A 65 -12.15 -23.29 -9.41
N LYS A 66 -12.72 -24.49 -9.58
CA LYS A 66 -14.13 -24.75 -9.25
C LYS A 66 -14.46 -24.43 -7.78
N VAL A 67 -13.49 -24.57 -6.88
CA VAL A 67 -13.67 -24.25 -5.46
C VAL A 67 -13.92 -22.76 -5.21
N LEU A 68 -13.42 -21.88 -6.09
CA LEU A 68 -13.58 -20.43 -6.01
C LEU A 68 -14.90 -19.95 -6.63
N ARG A 69 -15.60 -20.83 -7.36
CA ARG A 69 -16.89 -20.51 -7.98
C ARG A 69 -17.93 -20.29 -6.89
N SER A 70 -18.44 -19.06 -6.80
CA SER A 70 -19.55 -18.73 -5.92
C SER A 70 -20.87 -18.91 -6.67
N ASN A 71 -21.81 -19.67 -6.07
CA ASN A 71 -23.17 -19.81 -6.59
C ASN A 71 -23.98 -18.53 -6.32
N LYS A 72 -23.65 -17.42 -7.00
CA LYS A 72 -24.42 -16.15 -7.18
C LYS A 72 -25.21 -15.52 -6.00
N THR A 73 -25.21 -16.07 -4.79
CA THR A 73 -26.15 -15.70 -3.71
C THR A 73 -25.51 -14.88 -2.59
N ILE A 74 -24.18 -14.78 -2.57
CA ILE A 74 -23.44 -13.88 -1.68
C ILE A 74 -22.32 -13.25 -2.51
N ASN A 75 -22.02 -11.98 -2.26
CA ASN A 75 -20.94 -11.19 -2.90
C ASN A 75 -19.53 -11.78 -2.57
N CYS A 76 -19.29 -13.01 -3.00
CA CYS A 76 -18.08 -13.80 -2.84
C CYS A 76 -17.20 -13.62 -4.07
N GLU A 77 -16.61 -12.43 -4.18
CA GLU A 77 -15.62 -12.08 -5.20
C GLU A 77 -14.21 -12.28 -4.65
N LEU A 78 -13.26 -12.68 -5.52
CA LEU A 78 -11.83 -12.58 -5.23
C LEU A 78 -11.45 -11.11 -5.17
N LYS A 79 -11.12 -10.64 -3.97
CA LYS A 79 -10.84 -9.23 -3.72
C LYS A 79 -9.36 -9.00 -3.49
N PRO A 80 -8.73 -8.10 -4.25
CA PRO A 80 -7.41 -7.61 -3.93
C PRO A 80 -7.42 -6.85 -2.61
N VAL A 81 -6.44 -7.12 -1.75
CA VAL A 81 -6.29 -6.47 -0.46
C VAL A 81 -4.86 -6.03 -0.23
N TRP A 82 -4.70 -4.97 0.57
CA TRP A 82 -3.44 -4.50 1.11
C TRP A 82 -3.57 -4.31 2.63
N GLY A 83 -2.55 -4.67 3.38
CA GLY A 83 -2.64 -4.60 4.84
C GLY A 83 -1.38 -5.03 5.58
N SER A 84 -1.55 -5.25 6.88
CA SER A 84 -0.52 -5.76 7.78
C SER A 84 -0.50 -7.28 7.75
N LEU A 85 0.69 -7.87 7.63
CA LEU A 85 0.92 -9.29 7.90
C LEU A 85 1.72 -9.40 9.20
N ARG A 86 1.02 -9.78 10.28
CA ARG A 86 1.57 -9.97 11.65
C ARG A 86 2.29 -8.73 12.20
N ASP A 87 1.95 -7.53 11.70
CA ASP A 87 2.62 -6.27 12.02
C ASP A 87 4.14 -6.28 11.74
N GLU A 88 4.58 -7.13 10.81
CA GLU A 88 5.96 -7.22 10.37
C GLU A 88 6.16 -6.69 8.95
N TYR A 89 5.17 -6.87 8.09
CA TYR A 89 5.25 -6.55 6.67
C TYR A 89 3.97 -5.89 6.18
N PHE A 90 4.13 -5.03 5.17
CA PHE A 90 3.00 -4.67 4.31
C PHE A 90 2.82 -5.74 3.24
N GLN A 91 1.60 -6.20 3.08
CA GLN A 91 1.30 -7.35 2.24
C GLN A 91 0.22 -7.02 1.22
N ASN A 92 0.43 -7.49 -0.02
CA ASN A 92 -0.59 -7.51 -1.06
C ASN A 92 -1.06 -8.95 -1.24
N ALA A 93 -2.36 -9.18 -1.13
CA ALA A 93 -2.93 -10.51 -1.24
C ALA A 93 -4.29 -10.49 -1.93
N LEU A 94 -4.88 -11.66 -2.08
CA LEU A 94 -6.28 -11.84 -2.45
C LEU A 94 -7.05 -12.40 -1.26
N THR A 95 -8.30 -12.00 -1.12
CA THR A 95 -9.23 -12.64 -0.19
C THR A 95 -10.39 -13.24 -0.95
N TRP A 96 -10.86 -14.38 -0.45
CA TRP A 96 -12.07 -15.03 -0.93
C TRP A 96 -12.79 -15.66 0.26
N ARG A 97 -13.95 -15.11 0.63
CA ARG A 97 -14.66 -15.48 1.85
C ARG A 97 -13.74 -15.37 3.07
N ASP A 98 -13.52 -16.46 3.78
CA ASP A 98 -12.65 -16.57 4.96
C ASP A 98 -11.24 -17.07 4.62
N TRP A 99 -10.84 -17.01 3.34
CA TRP A 99 -9.51 -17.42 2.88
C TRP A 99 -8.65 -16.22 2.49
N TYR A 100 -7.41 -16.30 2.92
CA TYR A 100 -6.29 -15.46 2.53
C TYR A 100 -5.47 -16.23 1.48
N ILE A 101 -5.23 -15.59 0.33
CA ILE A 101 -4.47 -16.16 -0.78
C ILE A 101 -3.33 -15.20 -1.08
N ASP A 102 -2.13 -15.56 -0.68
CA ASP A 102 -0.91 -14.85 -1.05
C ASP A 102 -0.34 -15.47 -2.31
N ALA A 103 -0.51 -14.79 -3.44
CA ALA A 103 0.07 -15.24 -4.70
C ALA A 103 1.54 -14.82 -4.85
N ALA A 104 2.15 -14.18 -3.83
CA ALA A 104 3.44 -13.53 -3.84
C ALA A 104 4.27 -13.77 -2.56
N ASN A 105 4.10 -14.92 -1.91
CA ASN A 105 4.66 -15.21 -0.58
C ASN A 105 6.21 -15.27 -0.57
N ASP A 106 6.82 -15.48 -1.74
CA ASP A 106 8.27 -15.54 -1.96
C ASP A 106 8.94 -14.17 -2.17
N THR A 107 8.16 -13.08 -2.26
CA THR A 107 8.68 -11.75 -2.63
C THR A 107 9.42 -11.01 -1.50
N VAL A 108 9.42 -11.53 -0.28
CA VAL A 108 10.26 -11.07 0.83
C VAL A 108 11.36 -12.07 1.15
N ASN A 109 11.04 -13.37 1.11
CA ASN A 109 11.98 -14.46 1.31
C ASN A 109 11.85 -15.47 0.15
N PRO A 110 12.83 -15.54 -0.75
CA PRO A 110 12.75 -16.37 -1.95
C PRO A 110 12.75 -17.88 -1.66
N ASN A 111 13.05 -18.29 -0.42
CA ASN A 111 12.99 -19.70 -0.01
C ASN A 111 11.58 -20.16 0.39
N LYS A 112 10.60 -19.25 0.41
CA LYS A 112 9.19 -19.61 0.67
C LYS A 112 8.52 -20.14 -0.61
N PRO A 113 7.42 -20.91 -0.48
CA PRO A 113 6.56 -21.21 -1.61
C PRO A 113 6.08 -19.93 -2.30
N ARG A 114 5.93 -19.95 -3.63
CA ARG A 114 5.41 -18.81 -4.41
C ARG A 114 4.00 -18.39 -3.99
N VAL A 115 3.18 -19.38 -3.65
CA VAL A 115 1.79 -19.23 -3.27
C VAL A 115 1.55 -19.84 -1.89
N GLU A 116 0.76 -19.15 -1.08
CA GLU A 116 0.27 -19.64 0.21
C GLU A 116 -1.24 -19.38 0.32
N ILE A 117 -2.00 -20.39 0.74
CA ILE A 117 -3.42 -20.25 1.02
C ILE A 117 -3.70 -20.69 2.45
N LEU A 118 -4.26 -19.77 3.24
CA LEU A 118 -4.60 -19.98 4.63
C LEU A 118 -6.01 -19.49 4.93
N LYS A 119 -6.60 -19.95 6.04
CA LYS A 119 -7.74 -19.23 6.61
C LYS A 119 -7.29 -17.83 7.01
N LEU A 120 -8.12 -16.83 6.76
CA LEU A 120 -7.82 -15.42 7.07
C LEU A 120 -7.47 -15.24 8.55
N GLN A 121 -8.17 -15.94 9.45
CA GLN A 121 -7.90 -15.92 10.89
C GLN A 121 -6.55 -16.55 11.27
N GLN A 122 -5.99 -17.41 10.41
CA GLN A 122 -4.73 -18.11 10.64
C GLN A 122 -3.54 -17.45 9.95
N SER A 123 -3.77 -16.58 8.95
CA SER A 123 -2.67 -15.93 8.22
C SER A 123 -1.98 -14.84 9.02
N GLY A 124 -2.67 -14.25 10.01
CA GLY A 124 -2.23 -13.05 10.70
C GLY A 124 -2.30 -11.79 9.81
N PHE A 125 -3.01 -11.86 8.69
CA PHE A 125 -3.29 -10.71 7.84
C PHE A 125 -4.44 -9.88 8.43
N SER A 126 -4.27 -8.56 8.45
CA SER A 126 -5.32 -7.62 8.86
C SER A 126 -5.23 -6.30 8.10
N ALA A 127 -6.35 -5.57 8.04
CA ALA A 127 -6.33 -4.21 7.54
C ALA A 127 -5.52 -3.31 8.49
N ILE A 128 -4.85 -2.30 7.94
CA ILE A 128 -4.20 -1.28 8.76
C ILE A 128 -5.27 -0.31 9.25
N THR A 129 -5.31 -0.12 10.57
CA THR A 129 -6.38 0.66 11.22
C THR A 129 -5.90 1.99 11.79
N SER A 130 -4.59 2.24 11.78
CA SER A 130 -4.01 3.48 12.29
C SER A 130 -2.67 3.81 11.64
N PHE A 131 -2.32 5.11 11.64
CA PHE A 131 -0.99 5.54 11.25
C PHE A 131 0.09 5.11 12.24
N GLU A 132 -0.24 4.92 13.52
CA GLU A 132 0.67 4.32 14.50
C GLU A 132 1.08 2.90 14.09
N GLN A 133 0.12 2.06 13.73
CA GLN A 133 0.39 0.71 13.21
C GLN A 133 1.25 0.77 11.95
N PHE A 134 0.91 1.66 11.00
CA PHE A 134 1.74 1.89 9.82
C PHE A 134 3.19 2.24 10.20
N CYS A 135 3.38 3.18 11.14
CA CYS A 135 4.71 3.60 11.58
C CYS A 135 5.51 2.46 12.20
N LEU A 136 4.87 1.60 13.02
CA LEU A 136 5.52 0.44 13.62
C LEU A 136 6.07 -0.51 12.54
N ILE A 137 5.24 -0.85 11.56
CA ILE A 137 5.61 -1.74 10.45
C ILE A 137 6.70 -1.08 9.60
N ALA A 138 6.48 0.16 9.15
CA ALA A 138 7.39 0.85 8.24
C ALA A 138 8.79 1.05 8.84
N ARG A 139 8.91 1.40 10.13
CA ARG A 139 10.22 1.55 10.79
C ARG A 139 11.04 0.26 10.73
N LYS A 140 10.43 -0.88 11.07
CA LYS A 140 11.10 -2.19 11.07
C LYS A 140 11.35 -2.69 9.64
N TYR A 141 10.33 -2.65 8.80
CA TYR A 141 10.36 -3.26 7.47
C TYR A 141 11.19 -2.46 6.47
N TRP A 142 11.05 -1.13 6.47
CA TRP A 142 11.74 -0.25 5.53
C TRP A 142 13.01 0.37 6.12
N GLN A 143 13.29 0.18 7.42
CA GLN A 143 14.46 0.74 8.10
C GLN A 143 14.52 2.26 7.95
N VAL A 144 13.41 2.93 8.28
CA VAL A 144 13.24 4.38 8.14
C VAL A 144 12.97 5.05 9.47
N SER A 145 13.43 6.29 9.58
CA SER A 145 12.88 7.26 10.52
C SER A 145 11.61 7.86 9.95
N ILE A 146 10.64 8.18 10.82
CA ILE A 146 9.34 8.74 10.40
C ILE A 146 9.09 10.03 11.17
N TYR A 147 8.76 11.09 10.42
CA TYR A 147 8.47 12.44 10.88
C TYR A 147 7.06 12.84 10.48
N LYS A 148 6.52 13.88 11.13
CA LYS A 148 5.28 14.50 10.66
C LYS A 148 5.53 15.23 9.34
N ASN A 149 4.54 15.20 8.45
CA ASN A 149 4.58 15.99 7.23
C ASN A 149 4.32 17.48 7.54
N ASP A 150 5.38 18.19 7.91
CA ASP A 150 5.39 19.64 8.10
C ASP A 150 6.16 20.37 6.99
N ILE A 151 6.53 19.67 5.90
CA ILE A 151 7.05 20.28 4.67
C ILE A 151 5.90 20.91 3.88
N TYR A 152 4.81 20.15 3.68
CA TYR A 152 3.60 20.60 3.00
C TYR A 152 2.38 20.36 3.90
N PRO A 153 2.13 21.25 4.88
CA PRO A 153 1.05 21.08 5.87
C PRO A 153 -0.33 20.85 5.26
N ALA A 154 -0.62 21.47 4.10
CA ALA A 154 -1.88 21.31 3.38
C ALA A 154 -2.13 19.89 2.84
N LEU A 155 -1.08 19.07 2.71
CA LEU A 155 -1.20 17.65 2.35
C LEU A 155 -1.32 16.73 3.57
N ALA A 156 -0.88 17.18 4.74
CA ALA A 156 -0.77 16.35 5.94
C ALA A 156 -2.05 15.65 6.39
N PRO A 157 -3.27 16.23 6.22
CA PRO A 157 -4.50 15.51 6.55
C PRO A 157 -4.65 14.19 5.78
N PHE A 158 -4.16 14.12 4.54
CA PHE A 158 -4.21 12.92 3.70
C PHE A 158 -2.92 12.11 3.76
N LEU A 159 -1.78 12.79 3.92
CA LEU A 159 -0.44 12.23 3.84
C LEU A 159 0.38 12.72 5.06
N PRO A 160 0.10 12.21 6.27
CA PRO A 160 0.66 12.79 7.50
C PRO A 160 2.12 12.40 7.75
N LEU A 161 2.66 11.43 7.01
CA LEU A 161 3.93 10.80 7.30
C LEU A 161 5.00 11.20 6.29
N LEU A 162 6.20 11.43 6.79
CA LEU A 162 7.40 11.56 5.98
C LEU A 162 8.43 10.53 6.44
N CYS A 163 8.93 9.72 5.50
CA CYS A 163 9.92 8.68 5.75
C CYS A 163 11.30 9.15 5.31
N VAL A 164 12.32 8.83 6.11
CA VAL A 164 13.74 9.08 5.78
C VAL A 164 14.52 7.80 6.06
N ASN A 165 15.21 7.26 5.06
CA ASN A 165 16.08 6.10 5.25
C ASN A 165 17.48 6.51 5.75
N GLU A 166 18.31 5.52 6.11
CA GLU A 166 19.67 5.77 6.61
C GLU A 166 20.58 6.49 5.60
N LYS A 167 20.33 6.31 4.30
CA LYS A 167 21.05 7.03 3.24
C LYS A 167 20.63 8.49 3.13
N GLY A 168 19.53 8.90 3.78
CA GLY A 168 18.99 10.25 3.72
C GLY A 168 18.02 10.50 2.57
N ALA A 169 17.61 9.46 1.83
CA ALA A 169 16.51 9.55 0.90
C ALA A 169 15.20 9.73 1.67
N CYS A 170 14.36 10.63 1.19
CA CYS A 170 13.20 11.15 1.91
C CYS A 170 11.96 11.16 1.01
N TRP A 171 10.83 10.64 1.48
CA TRP A 171 9.58 10.58 0.70
C TRP A 171 8.34 10.69 1.60
N LEU A 172 7.19 11.04 1.02
CA LEU A 172 5.91 10.99 1.73
C LEU A 172 5.48 9.52 1.92
N GLY A 173 5.29 9.12 3.18
CA GLY A 173 4.86 7.78 3.57
C GLY A 173 3.34 7.62 3.51
N ALA A 174 2.87 6.37 3.63
CA ALA A 174 1.45 6.02 3.62
C ALA A 174 0.66 6.60 2.43
N ALA A 175 1.33 6.81 1.29
CA ALA A 175 0.75 7.43 0.11
C ALA A 175 0.11 6.39 -0.83
N ASN A 176 -0.90 5.69 -0.32
CA ASN A 176 -1.73 4.74 -1.08
C ASN A 176 -3.22 4.96 -0.80
N ASP A 177 -4.09 4.38 -1.64
CA ASP A 177 -5.53 4.58 -1.54
C ASP A 177 -6.11 4.09 -0.21
N ASP A 178 -5.60 2.99 0.37
CA ASP A 178 -6.08 2.46 1.65
C ASP A 178 -5.83 3.42 2.81
N MET A 179 -4.63 4.00 2.89
CA MET A 179 -4.26 4.96 3.94
C MET A 179 -4.92 6.33 3.73
N ILE A 180 -5.12 6.75 2.48
CA ILE A 180 -5.92 7.94 2.15
C ILE A 180 -7.39 7.72 2.57
N ALA A 181 -7.96 6.55 2.28
CA ALA A 181 -9.30 6.20 2.72
C ALA A 181 -9.41 6.16 4.24
N LEU A 182 -8.40 5.62 4.95
CA LEU A 182 -8.34 5.64 6.41
C LEU A 182 -8.36 7.06 6.98
N ALA A 183 -7.55 7.97 6.40
CA ALA A 183 -7.54 9.38 6.78
C ALA A 183 -8.93 10.02 6.60
N ARG A 184 -9.57 9.79 5.45
CA ARG A 184 -10.89 10.34 5.13
C ARG A 184 -12.00 9.76 6.00
N HIS A 185 -12.08 8.43 6.16
CA HIS A 185 -13.11 7.78 6.97
C HIS A 185 -13.07 8.22 8.43
N SER A 186 -11.88 8.52 8.95
CA SER A 186 -11.71 9.07 10.30
C SER A 186 -11.93 10.58 10.38
N LYS A 187 -12.34 11.25 9.30
CA LYS A 187 -12.45 12.71 9.19
C LYS A 187 -11.16 13.43 9.61
N PHE A 188 -10.03 12.87 9.20
CA PHE A 188 -8.66 13.31 9.51
C PHE A 188 -8.25 13.24 10.99
N THR A 189 -9.07 12.65 11.88
CA THR A 189 -8.72 12.53 13.31
C THR A 189 -7.53 11.60 13.54
N LEU A 190 -7.38 10.53 12.74
CA LEU A 190 -6.22 9.64 12.83
C LEU A 190 -4.94 10.32 12.32
N SER A 191 -5.04 11.16 11.29
CA SER A 191 -3.92 11.96 10.78
C SER A 191 -3.46 12.98 11.82
N GLU A 192 -4.39 13.74 12.39
CA GLU A 192 -4.10 14.70 13.47
C GLU A 192 -3.42 14.01 14.65
N ARG A 193 -3.97 12.88 15.10
CA ARG A 193 -3.41 12.11 16.23
C ARG A 193 -1.96 11.69 15.99
N ILE A 194 -1.61 11.21 14.80
CA ILE A 194 -0.22 10.80 14.54
C ILE A 194 0.72 12.01 14.39
N LEU A 195 0.25 13.10 13.79
CA LEU A 195 1.03 14.34 13.62
C LEU A 195 1.50 14.90 14.97
N THR A 196 0.62 14.90 15.99
CA THR A 196 0.97 15.35 17.36
C THR A 196 2.03 14.49 18.07
N LYS A 197 2.24 13.25 17.62
CA LYS A 197 3.18 12.30 18.24
C LYS A 197 4.53 12.26 17.56
N LEU A 198 4.59 12.65 16.29
CA LEU A 198 5.80 12.55 15.49
C LEU A 198 6.65 13.82 15.58
N PRO A 199 7.98 13.69 15.58
CA PRO A 199 8.85 14.86 15.54
C PRO A 199 8.72 15.57 14.19
N SER A 200 8.97 16.87 14.21
CA SER A 200 9.21 17.67 13.01
C SER A 200 10.42 17.17 12.25
N ILE A 201 10.40 17.33 10.92
CA ILE A 201 11.56 17.00 10.10
C ILE A 201 12.73 17.95 10.41
N PRO A 202 14.00 17.48 10.35
CA PRO A 202 15.15 18.37 10.37
C PRO A 202 15.06 19.51 9.33
N SER A 203 15.38 20.73 9.75
CA SER A 203 15.29 21.93 8.91
C SER A 203 16.10 21.83 7.62
N THR A 204 17.25 21.16 7.66
CA THR A 204 18.11 20.92 6.49
C THR A 204 17.45 20.02 5.44
N LEU A 205 16.61 19.06 5.85
CA LEU A 205 15.80 18.26 4.92
C LEU A 205 14.64 19.10 4.35
N LYS A 206 13.98 19.90 5.20
CA LYS A 206 12.89 20.79 4.77
C LYS A 206 13.34 21.78 3.70
N GLN A 207 14.51 22.40 3.89
CA GLN A 207 15.12 23.30 2.90
C GLN A 207 15.44 22.58 1.58
N ARG A 208 15.94 21.34 1.63
CA ARG A 208 16.21 20.54 0.43
C ARG A 208 14.94 20.25 -0.37
N TRP A 209 13.84 19.91 0.30
CA TRP A 209 12.54 19.72 -0.36
C TRP A 209 12.07 20.98 -1.07
N TYR A 210 12.15 22.14 -0.40
CA TYR A 210 11.75 23.40 -1.02
C TYR A 210 12.65 23.80 -2.20
N ALA A 211 13.95 23.57 -2.11
CA ALA A 211 14.85 23.81 -3.23
C ALA A 211 14.53 22.88 -4.41
N HIS A 212 14.41 21.58 -4.15
CA HIS A 212 14.18 20.54 -5.17
C HIS A 212 12.85 20.75 -5.90
N TYR A 213 11.77 21.11 -5.19
CA TYR A 213 10.44 21.30 -5.75
C TYR A 213 10.03 22.76 -5.97
N SER A 214 10.98 23.70 -5.93
CA SER A 214 10.75 25.15 -6.08
C SER A 214 10.01 25.55 -7.36
N TYR A 215 10.12 24.74 -8.41
CA TYR A 215 9.47 24.99 -9.70
C TYR A 215 7.97 24.68 -9.71
N LEU A 216 7.45 23.94 -8.71
CA LEU A 216 6.05 23.54 -8.66
C LEU A 216 5.16 24.70 -8.20
N LYS A 217 4.25 25.13 -9.07
CA LYS A 217 3.26 26.19 -8.78
C LYS A 217 1.92 25.61 -8.33
N ASN A 218 1.94 24.81 -7.27
CA ASN A 218 0.74 24.18 -6.72
C ASN A 218 0.39 24.77 -5.34
N PRO A 219 -0.84 25.28 -5.11
CA PRO A 219 -1.25 25.83 -3.82
C PRO A 219 -1.10 24.88 -2.62
N LEU A 220 -1.28 23.57 -2.83
CA LEU A 220 -1.13 22.54 -1.80
C LEU A 220 0.35 22.28 -1.45
N LEU A 221 1.28 22.71 -2.31
CA LEU A 221 2.72 22.55 -2.16
C LEU A 221 3.41 23.86 -1.74
N LYS A 222 2.65 24.83 -1.25
CA LYS A 222 3.22 26.08 -0.73
C LYS A 222 3.71 25.91 0.70
N GLN A 223 4.65 26.76 1.07
CA GLN A 223 4.93 27.02 2.47
C GLN A 223 3.70 27.69 3.08
N HIS A 224 3.29 27.20 4.24
CA HIS A 224 2.18 27.75 5.01
C HIS A 224 2.66 28.06 6.42
N SER A 225 2.08 29.11 7.02
CA SER A 225 2.27 29.43 8.44
C SER A 225 1.41 28.55 9.36
N LEU A 226 0.39 27.89 8.81
CA LEU A 226 -0.48 26.98 9.55
C LEU A 226 0.21 25.63 9.75
N ASP A 227 -0.02 25.05 10.93
CA ASP A 227 0.50 23.75 11.29
C ASP A 227 -0.28 22.60 10.60
N PRO A 228 0.36 21.44 10.35
CA PRO A 228 -0.31 20.24 9.80
C PRO A 228 -1.59 19.83 10.55
N GLU A 229 -1.59 19.96 11.87
CA GLU A 229 -2.69 19.66 12.76
C GLU A 229 -3.88 20.62 12.53
N GLU A 230 -3.62 21.91 12.34
CA GLU A 230 -4.65 22.91 12.03
C GLU A 230 -5.32 22.63 10.68
N PHE A 231 -4.56 22.15 9.69
CA PHE A 231 -5.14 21.70 8.42
C PHE A 231 -6.08 20.49 8.60
N CYS A 232 -5.80 19.58 9.54
CA CYS A 232 -6.70 18.45 9.83
C CYS A 232 -8.04 18.94 10.38
N GLN A 233 -8.02 19.96 11.26
CA GLN A 233 -9.22 20.56 11.84
C GLN A 233 -10.02 21.35 10.80
N ARG A 234 -9.32 22.18 10.01
CA ARG A 234 -9.92 22.97 8.93
C ARG A 234 -10.60 22.07 7.90
N TYR A 235 -9.89 21.08 7.35
CA TYR A 235 -10.44 20.19 6.34
C TYR A 235 -11.61 19.37 6.86
N ARG A 236 -11.63 19.02 8.16
CA ARG A 236 -12.79 18.41 8.81
C ARG A 236 -13.99 19.35 8.87
N SER A 237 -13.79 20.62 9.26
CA SER A 237 -14.87 21.61 9.27
C SER A 237 -15.44 21.91 7.88
N GLU A 238 -14.57 21.88 6.86
CA GLU A 238 -14.91 22.09 5.45
C GLU A 238 -15.42 20.80 4.76
N GLN A 239 -15.53 19.68 5.50
CA GLN A 239 -15.96 18.37 4.99
C GLN A 239 -15.14 17.85 3.79
N LYS A 240 -13.84 18.17 3.75
CA LYS A 240 -12.92 17.70 2.71
C LYS A 240 -12.70 16.19 2.73
N ASP A 241 -13.09 15.51 3.79
CA ASP A 241 -13.11 14.05 3.83
C ASP A 241 -14.12 13.45 2.84
N GLN A 242 -15.19 14.17 2.49
CA GLN A 242 -16.20 13.72 1.52
C GLN A 242 -15.96 14.24 0.10
N ASP A 243 -15.10 15.25 -0.06
CA ASP A 243 -14.79 15.90 -1.33
C ASP A 243 -13.80 15.05 -2.18
N LEU A 244 -14.36 14.25 -3.09
CA LEU A 244 -13.56 13.40 -3.99
C LEU A 244 -12.72 14.19 -4.98
N TYR A 245 -13.22 15.34 -5.46
CA TYR A 245 -12.47 16.20 -6.36
C TYR A 245 -11.22 16.75 -5.65
N PHE A 246 -11.38 17.23 -4.42
CA PHE A 246 -10.26 17.69 -3.62
C PHE A 246 -9.26 16.56 -3.28
N ARG A 247 -9.75 15.36 -2.97
CA ARG A 247 -8.90 14.17 -2.83
C ARG A 247 -8.05 13.94 -4.09
N ASP A 248 -8.63 14.07 -5.27
CA ASP A 248 -7.91 13.86 -6.53
C ASP A 248 -6.86 14.95 -6.75
N GLU A 249 -7.15 16.21 -6.39
CA GLU A 249 -6.16 17.29 -6.43
C GLU A 249 -5.00 17.05 -5.45
N VAL A 250 -5.28 16.54 -4.25
CA VAL A 250 -4.24 16.11 -3.30
C VAL A 250 -3.38 14.99 -3.88
N VAL A 251 -4.00 13.98 -4.50
CA VAL A 251 -3.26 12.86 -5.13
C VAL A 251 -2.40 13.37 -6.28
N LYS A 252 -2.93 14.20 -7.18
CA LYS A 252 -2.16 14.82 -8.28
C LYS A 252 -0.98 15.62 -7.74
N SER A 253 -1.19 16.38 -6.67
CA SER A 253 -0.13 17.15 -6.00
C SER A 253 0.97 16.23 -5.47
N TYR A 254 0.60 15.12 -4.83
CA TYR A 254 1.54 14.11 -4.36
C TYR A 254 2.29 13.42 -5.50
N LEU A 255 1.67 13.16 -6.65
CA LEU A 255 2.35 12.49 -7.78
C LEU A 255 3.55 13.30 -8.28
N HIS A 256 3.53 14.64 -8.16
CA HIS A 256 4.72 15.46 -8.43
C HIS A 256 5.86 15.27 -7.42
N LEU A 257 5.55 14.77 -6.23
CA LEU A 257 6.47 14.54 -5.11
C LEU A 257 6.86 13.06 -4.93
N ALA A 258 6.28 12.15 -5.70
CA ALA A 258 6.34 10.71 -5.43
C ALA A 258 7.77 10.13 -5.48
N GLN A 259 8.68 10.79 -6.21
CA GLN A 259 10.10 10.42 -6.25
C GLN A 259 10.85 10.77 -4.95
N GLY A 260 10.30 11.68 -4.14
CA GLY A 260 10.96 12.19 -2.96
C GLY A 260 12.24 12.96 -3.28
N VAL A 261 13.07 13.15 -2.26
CA VAL A 261 14.38 13.80 -2.36
C VAL A 261 15.44 12.79 -1.93
N ASN A 262 16.36 12.46 -2.83
CA ASN A 262 17.49 11.59 -2.54
C ASN A 262 18.63 12.36 -1.86
N SER A 263 19.48 11.64 -1.14
CA SER A 263 20.81 12.12 -0.76
C SER A 263 21.69 12.24 -2.01
N PHE A 264 22.38 13.38 -2.16
CA PHE A 264 23.57 13.46 -3.01
C PHE A 264 24.75 12.81 -2.27
#